data_AF-A0A4D7K3C3-F1
#
_entry.id   AF-A0A4D7K3C3-F1
#
_cell.length_a   1.000
_cell.length_b   1.000
_cell.length_c   1.000
_cell.angle_alpha   90.00
_cell.angle_beta   90.00
_cell.angle_gamma   90.00
#
_symmetry.space_group_name_H-M   'P 1'
#
loop_
_entity.id
_entity.type
_entity.pdbx_description
1 polymer ?
#
loop_
_entity_poly.entity_id
_entity_poly.type
_entity_poly.pdbx_seq_one_letter_code
_entity_poly.pdbx_strand_id
1 'polypeptide(L)'
;MYASKAKKLGLADVFVDESFRLKAGIQLVKDIASGKHTTNKSKGLSVKDKALLFGPFKSFVISKAKDNVMAKTKGNYPAPLEILKCLEHHPGKSRDEAIKREIEGFTKLLHSPEARQLIRLFFLMNSYKKNPYSEDLSEAPEHLSVLGAGLMGNGISTVSIDNGYKVTLLDLSDDALKKAKKNTSEYLEKKVKRKQISRSDYQKLLNDLQLVESGEPVKSDALIEAVFEDLELKQKILKKWSEHLDSDVLIATNTSALPVTEIAEVCTNPERVIGMHYFSPVEKMPLLEIVKTEKTNNVALAKAYDIGLKQGKVCIDVSDGPAFTRLEF
;
A
#
# COMPACT_ATOMS: atom_id res chain seq x y z
N MET A 1 9.25 -7.94 -6.02
CA MET A 1 9.21 -9.18 -6.83
C MET A 1 9.02 -10.35 -5.87
N TYR A 2 8.09 -11.27 -6.11
CA TYR A 2 7.87 -12.40 -5.20
C TYR A 2 8.99 -13.44 -5.29
N ALA A 3 9.34 -14.06 -4.16
CA ALA A 3 10.47 -14.99 -4.07
C ALA A 3 10.37 -16.17 -5.04
N SER A 4 9.15 -16.71 -5.25
CA SER A 4 8.91 -17.77 -6.23
C SER A 4 9.20 -17.35 -7.68
N LYS A 5 8.95 -16.08 -8.02
CA LYS A 5 9.27 -15.51 -9.34
C LYS A 5 10.76 -15.27 -9.47
N ALA A 6 11.43 -14.79 -8.42
CA ALA A 6 12.88 -14.60 -8.39
C ALA A 6 13.63 -15.92 -8.66
N LYS A 7 13.21 -17.01 -8.01
CA LYS A 7 13.78 -18.36 -8.25
C LYS A 7 13.56 -18.84 -9.69
N LYS A 8 12.36 -18.64 -10.25
CA LYS A 8 12.07 -19.00 -11.65
C LYS A 8 12.93 -18.23 -12.65
N LEU A 9 13.21 -16.96 -12.36
CA LEU A 9 14.07 -16.09 -13.17
C LEU A 9 15.56 -16.36 -12.97
N GLY A 10 15.95 -17.24 -12.04
CA GLY A 10 17.36 -17.51 -11.73
C GLY A 10 18.05 -16.40 -10.96
N LEU A 11 17.29 -15.48 -10.32
CA LEU A 11 17.82 -14.43 -9.45
C LEU A 11 18.11 -14.93 -8.02
N ALA A 12 17.61 -16.12 -7.67
CA ALA A 12 17.85 -16.79 -6.41
C ALA A 12 17.90 -18.31 -6.61
N ASP A 13 18.83 -19.00 -5.94
CA ASP A 13 19.04 -20.44 -6.08
C ASP A 13 18.05 -21.26 -5.23
N VAL A 14 17.84 -20.81 -3.99
CA VAL A 14 17.05 -21.53 -2.99
C VAL A 14 15.93 -20.63 -2.45
N PHE A 15 14.78 -21.25 -2.20
CA PHE A 15 13.63 -20.60 -1.56
C PHE A 15 13.22 -21.48 -0.38
N VAL A 16 13.12 -20.89 0.79
CA VAL A 16 12.69 -21.52 2.03
C VAL A 16 11.75 -20.59 2.78
N ASP A 17 10.97 -21.18 3.69
CA ASP A 17 10.20 -20.41 4.66
C ASP A 17 11.13 -19.61 5.60
N GLU A 18 10.63 -18.48 6.12
CA GLU A 18 11.39 -17.58 6.97
C GLU A 18 11.93 -18.30 8.22
N SER A 19 11.16 -19.21 8.80
CA SER A 19 11.56 -20.00 9.97
C SER A 19 12.82 -20.86 9.74
N PHE A 20 13.10 -21.25 8.50
CA PHE A 20 14.25 -22.08 8.14
C PHE A 20 15.38 -21.29 7.46
N ARG A 21 15.23 -19.97 7.27
CA ARG A 21 16.14 -19.14 6.47
C ARG A 21 17.61 -19.29 6.88
N LEU A 22 17.90 -19.17 8.17
CA LEU A 22 19.27 -19.27 8.68
C LEU A 22 19.86 -20.68 8.48
N LYS A 23 19.09 -21.71 8.84
CA LYS A 23 19.51 -23.11 8.72
C LYS A 23 19.78 -23.48 7.25
N ALA A 24 18.90 -23.05 6.36
CA ALA A 24 19.05 -23.26 4.92
C ALA A 24 20.26 -22.52 4.36
N GLY A 25 20.53 -21.29 4.81
CA GLY A 25 21.72 -20.53 4.43
C GLY A 25 23.02 -21.22 4.86
N ILE A 26 23.08 -21.70 6.11
CA ILE A 26 24.23 -22.45 6.62
C ILE A 26 24.43 -23.74 5.82
N GLN A 27 23.34 -24.47 5.53
CA GLN A 27 23.43 -25.69 4.73
C GLN A 27 23.90 -25.40 3.31
N LEU A 28 23.41 -24.33 2.69
CA LEU A 28 23.81 -23.92 1.34
C LEU A 28 25.32 -23.63 1.27
N VAL A 29 25.88 -22.93 2.26
CA VAL A 29 27.33 -22.67 2.34
C VAL A 29 28.11 -23.98 2.48
N LYS A 30 27.64 -24.92 3.32
CA LYS A 30 28.27 -26.25 3.47
C LYS A 30 28.20 -27.06 2.17
N ASP A 31 27.09 -27.00 1.46
CA ASP A 31 26.90 -27.70 0.19
C ASP A 31 27.80 -27.09 -0.91
N ILE A 32 28.01 -25.78 -0.90
CA ILE A 32 28.96 -25.09 -1.79
C ILE A 32 30.39 -25.51 -1.47
N ALA A 33 30.79 -25.47 -0.19
CA ALA A 33 32.13 -25.82 0.25
C ALA A 33 32.48 -27.30 -0.03
N SER A 34 31.48 -28.18 0.07
CA SER A 34 31.64 -29.62 -0.24
C SER A 34 31.48 -29.97 -1.72
N GLY A 35 31.23 -28.99 -2.59
CA GLY A 35 31.01 -29.20 -4.02
C GLY A 35 29.68 -29.86 -4.39
N LYS A 36 28.80 -30.12 -3.41
CA LYS A 36 27.44 -30.66 -3.62
C LYS A 36 26.52 -29.64 -4.28
N HIS A 37 26.83 -28.35 -4.15
CA HIS A 37 26.10 -27.26 -4.79
C HIS A 37 27.06 -26.32 -5.51
N THR A 38 26.75 -25.98 -6.76
CA THR A 38 27.58 -25.03 -7.53
C THR A 38 26.83 -23.70 -7.67
N THR A 39 27.45 -22.62 -7.20
CA THR A 39 26.93 -21.24 -7.32
C THR A 39 26.93 -20.72 -8.76
N ASN A 40 27.56 -21.45 -9.68
CA ASN A 40 27.85 -21.00 -11.03
C ASN A 40 26.83 -21.47 -12.08
N LYS A 41 25.65 -21.94 -11.65
CA LYS A 41 24.49 -22.04 -12.53
C LYS A 41 23.56 -20.87 -12.26
N SER A 42 24.06 -19.65 -12.55
CA SER A 42 23.21 -18.78 -13.36
C SER A 42 22.66 -19.70 -14.45
N LYS A 43 21.36 -19.95 -14.46
CA LYS A 43 20.74 -20.40 -15.70
C LYS A 43 21.02 -19.24 -16.63
N GLY A 44 22.20 -19.27 -17.27
CA GLY A 44 22.61 -18.24 -18.19
C GLY A 44 21.42 -18.06 -19.13
N LEU A 45 21.13 -16.80 -19.46
CA LEU A 45 20.05 -16.40 -20.35
C LEU A 45 19.71 -17.54 -21.32
N SER A 46 18.44 -17.96 -21.35
CA SER A 46 17.99 -19.07 -22.20
C SER A 46 18.56 -18.89 -23.60
N VAL A 47 18.80 -19.95 -24.37
CA VAL A 47 19.26 -19.81 -25.76
C VAL A 47 18.38 -18.82 -26.54
N LYS A 48 17.08 -18.75 -26.21
CA LYS A 48 16.14 -17.74 -26.70
C LYS A 48 16.45 -16.31 -26.22
N ASP A 49 16.72 -16.12 -24.93
CA ASP A 49 17.06 -14.80 -24.36
C ASP A 49 18.43 -14.33 -24.85
N LYS A 50 19.38 -15.25 -25.04
CA LYS A 50 20.67 -14.97 -25.67
C LYS A 50 20.50 -14.59 -27.14
N ALA A 51 19.68 -15.33 -27.88
CA ALA A 51 19.38 -14.97 -29.27
C ALA A 51 18.64 -13.62 -29.38
N LEU A 52 17.80 -13.27 -28.41
CA LEU A 52 17.07 -12.01 -28.37
C LEU A 52 17.97 -10.81 -28.01
N LEU A 53 18.92 -10.99 -27.08
CA LEU A 53 19.82 -9.94 -26.59
C LEU A 53 21.13 -9.82 -27.38
N PHE A 54 21.60 -10.92 -27.99
CA PHE A 54 22.89 -10.99 -28.70
C PHE A 54 22.74 -11.36 -30.19
N GLY A 55 21.52 -11.56 -30.70
CA GLY A 55 21.25 -11.87 -32.11
C GLY A 55 20.81 -10.67 -32.97
N PRO A 56 20.50 -10.88 -34.26
CA PRO A 56 20.22 -9.81 -35.23
C PRO A 56 18.95 -9.00 -34.93
N PHE A 57 18.05 -9.50 -34.07
CA PHE A 57 16.82 -8.82 -33.66
C PHE A 57 17.00 -7.87 -32.46
N LYS A 58 18.20 -7.77 -31.89
CA LYS A 58 18.48 -6.94 -30.71
C LYS A 58 18.10 -5.47 -30.91
N SER A 59 18.49 -4.87 -32.05
CA SER A 59 18.20 -3.47 -32.37
C SER A 59 16.68 -3.21 -32.38
N PHE A 60 15.91 -4.16 -32.93
CA PHE A 60 14.45 -4.11 -32.92
C PHE A 60 13.87 -4.21 -31.50
N VAL A 61 14.40 -5.10 -30.66
CA VAL A 61 13.96 -5.27 -29.26
C VAL A 61 14.25 -4.02 -28.44
N ILE A 62 15.45 -3.44 -28.57
CA ILE A 62 15.83 -2.19 -27.89
C ILE A 62 15.00 -1.02 -28.39
N SER A 63 14.77 -0.91 -29.71
CA SER A 63 13.89 0.11 -30.27
C SER A 63 12.47 0.00 -29.71
N LYS A 64 11.89 -1.20 -29.72
CA LYS A 64 10.54 -1.41 -29.17
C LYS A 64 10.48 -1.14 -27.67
N ALA A 65 11.54 -1.47 -26.92
CA ALA A 65 11.64 -1.13 -25.51
C ALA A 65 11.71 0.39 -25.30
N LYS A 66 12.48 1.10 -26.12
CA LYS A 66 12.56 2.57 -26.14
C LYS A 66 11.20 3.20 -26.44
N ASP A 67 10.48 2.72 -27.45
CA ASP A 67 9.15 3.22 -27.80
C ASP A 67 8.16 3.05 -26.66
N ASN A 68 8.17 1.89 -25.99
CA ASN A 68 7.34 1.64 -24.81
C ASN A 68 7.72 2.55 -23.63
N VAL A 69 9.02 2.76 -23.40
CA VAL A 69 9.51 3.68 -22.36
C VAL A 69 9.05 5.09 -22.67
N MET A 70 9.23 5.58 -23.89
CA MET A 70 8.79 6.92 -24.30
C MET A 70 7.28 7.08 -24.17
N ALA A 71 6.50 6.08 -24.58
CA ALA A 71 5.04 6.11 -24.47
C ALA A 71 4.56 6.25 -23.02
N LYS A 72 5.21 5.56 -22.07
CA LYS A 72 4.87 5.56 -20.63
C LYS A 72 5.44 6.74 -19.86
N THR A 73 6.67 7.12 -20.15
CA THR A 73 7.39 8.18 -19.42
C THR A 73 7.17 9.57 -20.01
N LYS A 74 6.65 9.64 -21.25
CA LYS A 74 6.53 10.86 -22.05
C LYS A 74 7.87 11.60 -22.24
N GLY A 75 8.99 10.91 -22.05
CA GLY A 75 10.33 11.50 -22.13
C GLY A 75 10.81 12.21 -20.86
N ASN A 76 9.98 12.28 -19.81
CA ASN A 76 10.29 13.04 -18.59
C ASN A 76 11.21 12.30 -17.60
N TYR A 77 11.56 11.04 -17.89
CA TYR A 77 12.37 10.21 -17.01
C TYR A 77 13.62 9.73 -17.77
N PRO A 78 14.80 10.32 -17.52
CA PRO A 78 16.01 9.98 -18.28
C PRO A 78 16.58 8.60 -17.91
N ALA A 79 16.33 8.12 -16.69
CA ALA A 79 16.92 6.87 -16.19
C ALA A 79 16.54 5.62 -17.01
N PRO A 80 15.26 5.35 -17.35
CA PRO A 80 14.89 4.23 -18.21
C PRO A 80 15.59 4.22 -19.57
N LEU A 81 15.82 5.38 -20.18
CA LEU A 81 16.52 5.49 -21.46
C LEU A 81 18.01 5.20 -21.30
N GLU A 82 18.62 5.67 -20.22
CA GLU A 82 20.04 5.45 -19.97
C GLU A 82 20.35 3.99 -19.63
N ILE A 83 19.43 3.31 -18.92
CA ILE A 83 19.50 1.86 -18.70
C ILE A 83 19.48 1.11 -20.04
N LEU A 84 18.61 1.49 -20.99
CA LEU A 84 18.58 0.86 -22.32
C LEU A 84 19.90 1.02 -23.07
N LYS A 85 20.57 2.17 -22.95
CA LYS A 85 21.88 2.40 -23.58
C LYS A 85 22.99 1.56 -22.94
N CYS A 86 22.96 1.35 -21.62
CA CYS A 86 23.88 0.43 -20.96
C CYS A 86 23.69 -1.01 -21.48
N LEU A 87 22.44 -1.46 -21.63
CA LEU A 87 22.11 -2.77 -22.18
C LEU A 87 22.50 -2.91 -23.66
N GLU A 88 22.36 -1.83 -24.44
CA GLU A 88 22.79 -1.80 -25.83
C GLU A 88 24.31 -1.95 -25.97
N HIS A 89 25.08 -1.37 -25.05
CA HIS A 89 26.54 -1.38 -25.11
C HIS A 89 27.18 -2.72 -24.68
N HIS A 90 26.51 -3.50 -23.82
CA HIS A 90 27.10 -4.68 -23.16
C HIS A 90 27.51 -5.86 -24.08
N PRO A 91 26.73 -6.25 -25.12
CA PRO A 91 27.08 -7.37 -25.99
C PRO A 91 28.47 -7.31 -26.63
N GLY A 92 29.28 -8.36 -26.40
CA GLY A 92 30.64 -8.48 -26.96
C GLY A 92 31.70 -7.66 -26.22
N LYS A 93 31.35 -7.00 -25.12
CA LYS A 93 32.25 -6.22 -24.28
C LYS A 93 32.68 -6.98 -23.04
N SER A 94 33.86 -6.63 -22.51
CA SER A 94 34.31 -7.17 -21.24
C SER A 94 33.42 -6.67 -20.09
N ARG A 95 33.45 -7.37 -18.95
CA ARG A 95 32.73 -6.92 -17.75
C ARG A 95 33.18 -5.52 -17.33
N ASP A 96 34.48 -5.23 -17.45
CA ASP A 96 35.05 -3.96 -17.01
C ASP A 96 34.61 -2.81 -17.93
N GLU A 97 34.53 -3.03 -19.25
CA GLU A 97 33.94 -2.06 -20.19
C GLU A 97 32.46 -1.79 -19.89
N ALA A 98 31.70 -2.84 -19.54
CA ALA A 98 30.29 -2.69 -19.19
C ALA A 98 30.07 -1.87 -17.91
N ILE A 99 30.88 -2.13 -16.87
CA ILE A 99 30.88 -1.35 -15.62
C ILE A 99 31.23 0.10 -15.91
N LYS A 100 32.23 0.36 -16.76
CA LYS A 100 32.59 1.74 -17.14
C LYS A 100 31.41 2.49 -17.77
N ARG A 101 30.70 1.86 -18.71
CA ARG A 101 29.50 2.44 -19.33
C ARG A 101 28.37 2.68 -18.32
N GLU A 102 28.21 1.78 -17.36
CA GLU A 102 27.24 1.93 -16.27
C GLU A 102 27.59 3.13 -15.38
N ILE A 103 28.86 3.29 -14.98
CA ILE A 103 29.34 4.42 -14.19
C ILE A 103 29.09 5.75 -14.93
N GLU A 104 29.39 5.82 -16.22
CA GLU A 104 29.15 7.03 -17.03
C GLU A 104 27.65 7.40 -17.06
N GLY A 105 26.78 6.41 -17.29
CA GLY A 105 25.33 6.61 -17.29
C GLY A 105 24.79 7.00 -15.92
N PHE A 106 25.24 6.33 -14.86
CA PHE A 106 24.86 6.61 -13.48
C PHE A 106 25.27 8.01 -13.05
N THR A 107 26.53 8.40 -13.32
CA THR A 107 27.05 9.74 -12.97
C THR A 107 26.23 10.83 -13.64
N LYS A 108 25.91 10.64 -14.93
CA LYS A 108 25.03 11.57 -15.65
C LYS A 108 23.65 11.71 -15.00
N LEU A 109 23.04 10.59 -14.61
CA LEU A 109 21.73 10.59 -13.96
C LEU A 109 21.78 11.21 -12.56
N LEU A 110 22.84 10.97 -11.80
CA LEU A 110 23.00 11.49 -10.44
C LEU A 110 22.94 13.02 -10.38
N HIS A 111 23.45 13.70 -11.41
CA HIS A 111 23.41 15.16 -11.53
C HIS A 111 22.11 15.71 -12.14
N SER A 112 21.20 14.84 -12.60
CA SER A 112 19.95 15.26 -13.23
C SER A 112 18.96 15.86 -12.21
N PRO A 113 18.16 16.88 -12.60
CA PRO A 113 17.13 17.43 -11.72
C PRO A 113 16.08 16.39 -11.35
N GLU A 114 15.74 15.46 -12.25
CA GLU A 114 14.76 14.40 -12.02
C GLU A 114 15.21 13.44 -10.92
N ALA A 115 16.48 13.00 -10.96
CA ALA A 115 17.02 12.14 -9.91
C ALA A 115 16.99 12.85 -8.55
N ARG A 116 17.36 14.14 -8.50
CA ARG A 116 17.29 14.94 -7.26
C ARG A 116 15.88 14.98 -6.67
N GLN A 117 14.86 15.22 -7.50
CA GLN A 117 13.48 15.27 -7.03
C GLN A 117 12.95 13.89 -6.62
N LEU A 118 13.29 12.83 -7.34
CA LEU A 118 12.90 11.45 -6.97
C LEU A 118 13.56 10.99 -5.67
N ILE A 119 14.82 11.38 -5.42
CA ILE A 119 15.51 11.15 -4.14
C ILE A 119 14.81 11.93 -3.01
N ARG A 120 14.46 13.20 -3.24
CA ARG A 120 13.69 13.99 -2.26
C ARG A 120 12.36 13.31 -1.92
N LEU A 121 11.61 12.90 -2.94
CA LEU A 121 10.34 12.17 -2.75
C LEU A 121 10.55 10.85 -2.00
N PHE A 122 11.62 10.11 -2.26
CA PHE A 122 11.95 8.89 -1.52
C PHE A 122 12.15 9.16 -0.02
N PHE A 123 12.90 10.20 0.34
CA PHE A 123 13.10 10.55 1.75
C PHE A 123 11.82 11.05 2.41
N LEU A 124 11.04 11.89 1.73
CA LEU A 124 9.72 12.31 2.20
C LEU A 124 8.79 11.11 2.43
N MET A 125 8.67 10.22 1.45
CA MET A 125 7.83 9.02 1.62
C MET A 125 8.31 8.10 2.76
N ASN A 126 9.60 8.08 3.07
CA ASN A 126 10.10 7.30 4.21
C ASN A 126 9.88 8.00 5.55
N SER A 127 9.88 9.33 5.61
CA SER A 127 9.54 10.04 6.86
C SER A 127 8.07 9.83 7.23
N TYR A 128 7.17 9.78 6.25
CA TYR A 128 5.74 9.52 6.45
C TYR A 128 5.38 8.06 6.74
N LYS A 129 6.34 7.15 6.93
CA LYS A 129 6.09 5.76 7.35
C LYS A 129 6.03 5.58 8.86
N LYS A 130 6.29 6.63 9.63
CA LYS A 130 6.30 6.59 11.09
C LYS A 130 5.04 7.28 11.60
N ASN A 131 4.52 6.78 12.71
CA ASN A 131 3.45 7.44 13.44
C ASN A 131 4.07 8.54 14.33
N PRO A 132 3.87 9.84 14.01
CA PRO A 132 4.45 10.93 14.80
C PRO A 132 3.82 11.05 16.19
N TYR A 133 2.64 10.47 16.40
CA TYR A 133 1.89 10.49 17.67
C TYR A 133 1.99 9.15 18.42
N SER A 134 2.95 8.28 18.07
CA SER A 134 3.03 6.92 18.63
C SER A 134 3.19 6.86 20.15
N GLU A 135 3.71 7.90 20.80
CA GLU A 135 3.85 7.96 22.26
C GLU A 135 2.50 8.08 22.98
N ASP A 136 1.48 8.64 22.33
CA ASP A 136 0.13 8.79 22.86
C ASP A 136 -0.73 7.51 22.66
N LEU A 137 -0.20 6.49 21.97
CA LEU A 137 -0.91 5.25 21.68
C LEU A 137 -0.68 4.19 22.77
N SER A 138 -1.70 3.95 23.60
CA SER A 138 -1.66 2.88 24.61
C SER A 138 -1.89 1.49 24.00
N GLU A 139 -2.87 1.36 23.12
CA GLU A 139 -3.26 0.12 22.45
C GLU A 139 -3.57 0.38 20.97
N ALA A 140 -3.01 -0.46 20.10
CA ALA A 140 -3.23 -0.36 18.67
C ALA A 140 -4.60 -0.95 18.28
N PRO A 141 -5.39 -0.29 17.42
CA PRO A 141 -6.65 -0.84 16.94
C PRO A 141 -6.46 -2.19 16.23
N GLU A 142 -7.34 -3.15 16.50
CA GLU A 142 -7.35 -4.47 15.83
C GLU A 142 -8.67 -4.76 15.12
N HIS A 143 -9.78 -4.20 15.62
CA HIS A 143 -11.12 -4.35 15.08
C HIS A 143 -11.70 -3.00 14.66
N LEU A 144 -12.03 -2.88 13.37
CA LEU A 144 -12.63 -1.69 12.79
C LEU A 144 -14.10 -1.92 12.44
N SER A 145 -14.95 -0.96 12.77
CA SER A 145 -16.28 -0.85 12.18
C SER A 145 -16.24 0.10 11.00
N VAL A 146 -16.76 -0.32 9.85
CA VAL A 146 -16.88 0.54 8.66
C VAL A 146 -18.36 0.70 8.34
N LEU A 147 -18.85 1.94 8.35
CA LEU A 147 -20.26 2.24 8.11
C LEU A 147 -20.44 2.71 6.65
N GLY A 148 -21.26 1.99 5.90
CA GLY A 148 -21.50 2.18 4.47
C GLY A 148 -20.73 1.17 3.63
N ALA A 149 -21.44 0.28 2.94
CA ALA A 149 -20.90 -0.73 2.02
C ALA A 149 -20.82 -0.25 0.56
N GLY A 150 -20.92 1.06 0.34
CA GLY A 150 -20.70 1.72 -0.94
C GLY A 150 -19.27 1.58 -1.46
N LEU A 151 -18.91 2.36 -2.47
CA LEU A 151 -17.59 2.28 -3.12
C LEU A 151 -16.43 2.47 -2.12
N MET A 152 -16.53 3.50 -1.28
CA MET A 152 -15.48 3.87 -0.33
C MET A 152 -15.38 2.87 0.82
N GLY A 153 -16.47 2.57 1.52
CA GLY A 153 -16.42 1.66 2.65
C GLY A 153 -16.09 0.21 2.27
N ASN A 154 -16.44 -0.24 1.06
CA ASN A 154 -15.91 -1.49 0.50
C ASN A 154 -14.38 -1.46 0.37
N GLY A 155 -13.84 -0.39 -0.22
CA GLY A 155 -12.39 -0.24 -0.41
C GLY A 155 -11.64 -0.13 0.92
N ILE A 156 -12.18 0.60 1.89
CA ILE A 156 -11.66 0.73 3.25
C ILE A 156 -11.69 -0.62 3.97
N SER A 157 -12.79 -1.36 3.88
CA SER A 157 -12.91 -2.71 4.45
C SER A 157 -11.89 -3.66 3.82
N THR A 158 -11.79 -3.64 2.49
CA THR A 158 -10.88 -4.51 1.74
C THR A 158 -9.41 -4.26 2.09
N VAL A 159 -8.97 -2.99 2.15
CA VAL A 159 -7.58 -2.67 2.52
C VAL A 159 -7.30 -2.97 3.99
N SER A 160 -8.28 -2.78 4.88
CA SER A 160 -8.15 -3.11 6.30
C SER A 160 -7.96 -4.61 6.51
N ILE A 161 -8.83 -5.43 5.91
CA ILE A 161 -8.73 -6.89 6.00
C ILE A 161 -7.41 -7.38 5.41
N ASP A 162 -7.01 -6.90 4.23
CA ASP A 162 -5.77 -7.33 3.58
C ASP A 162 -4.51 -7.03 4.41
N ASN A 163 -4.62 -6.13 5.39
CA ASN A 163 -3.57 -5.78 6.35
C ASN A 163 -3.84 -6.32 7.78
N GLY A 164 -4.75 -7.29 7.91
CA GLY A 164 -4.93 -8.08 9.13
C GLY A 164 -5.83 -7.44 10.19
N TYR A 165 -6.66 -6.47 9.83
CA TYR A 165 -7.74 -6.01 10.71
C TYR A 165 -8.93 -6.96 10.67
N LYS A 166 -9.59 -7.14 11.82
CA LYS A 166 -10.98 -7.59 11.84
C LYS A 166 -11.85 -6.42 11.43
N VAL A 167 -12.84 -6.67 10.57
CA VAL A 167 -13.73 -5.61 10.07
C VAL A 167 -15.18 -6.03 10.21
N THR A 168 -15.96 -5.19 10.87
CA THR A 168 -17.42 -5.22 10.76
C THR A 168 -17.86 -4.18 9.74
N LEU A 169 -18.35 -4.62 8.59
CA LEU A 169 -18.93 -3.76 7.57
C LEU A 169 -20.44 -3.69 7.76
N LEU A 170 -20.94 -2.47 7.95
CA LEU A 170 -22.34 -2.16 8.23
C LEU A 170 -22.97 -1.40 7.06
N ASP A 171 -24.19 -1.76 6.68
CA ASP A 171 -25.02 -1.01 5.73
C ASP A 171 -26.49 -1.34 5.97
N LEU A 172 -27.41 -0.49 5.51
CA LEU A 172 -28.86 -0.79 5.54
C LEU A 172 -29.30 -1.67 4.37
N SER A 173 -28.44 -1.87 3.35
CA SER A 173 -28.71 -2.67 2.17
C SER A 173 -27.90 -3.97 2.20
N ASP A 174 -28.57 -5.10 2.38
CA ASP A 174 -27.96 -6.43 2.22
C ASP A 174 -27.33 -6.64 0.84
N ASP A 175 -27.92 -6.08 -0.22
CA ASP A 175 -27.35 -6.11 -1.57
C ASP A 175 -26.00 -5.38 -1.66
N ALA A 176 -25.88 -4.22 -1.00
CA ALA A 176 -24.61 -3.49 -0.91
C ALA A 176 -23.55 -4.31 -0.16
N LEU A 177 -23.92 -4.94 0.96
CA LEU A 177 -23.04 -5.80 1.76
C LEU A 177 -22.56 -7.02 0.96
N LYS A 178 -23.47 -7.72 0.27
CA LYS A 178 -23.14 -8.86 -0.61
C LYS A 178 -22.20 -8.45 -1.72
N LYS A 179 -22.46 -7.31 -2.37
CA LYS A 179 -21.58 -6.76 -3.41
C LYS A 179 -20.21 -6.41 -2.83
N ALA A 180 -20.15 -5.86 -1.62
CA ALA A 180 -18.90 -5.55 -0.95
C ALA A 180 -18.06 -6.79 -0.70
N LYS A 181 -18.63 -7.81 -0.05
CA LYS A 181 -17.96 -9.09 0.20
C LYS A 181 -17.51 -9.79 -1.07
N LYS A 182 -18.29 -9.73 -2.16
CA LYS A 182 -17.89 -10.27 -3.46
C LYS A 182 -16.64 -9.57 -3.99
N ASN A 183 -16.61 -8.23 -3.96
CA ASN A 183 -15.46 -7.46 -4.42
C ASN A 183 -14.20 -7.75 -3.58
N THR A 184 -14.33 -7.81 -2.26
CA THR A 184 -13.22 -8.18 -1.35
C THR A 184 -12.72 -9.59 -1.66
N SER A 185 -13.62 -10.56 -1.84
CA SER A 185 -13.27 -11.93 -2.23
C SER A 185 -12.52 -11.97 -3.56
N GLU A 186 -12.99 -11.27 -4.59
CA GLU A 186 -12.32 -11.20 -5.90
C GLU A 186 -10.94 -10.51 -5.82
N TYR A 187 -10.80 -9.51 -4.95
CA TYR A 187 -9.52 -8.86 -4.68
C TYR A 187 -8.51 -9.85 -4.09
N LEU A 188 -8.87 -10.55 -3.01
CA LEU A 188 -8.01 -11.53 -2.36
C LEU A 188 -7.73 -12.74 -3.28
N GLU A 189 -8.71 -13.17 -4.07
CA GLU A 189 -8.56 -14.23 -5.07
C GLU A 189 -7.47 -13.89 -6.10
N LYS A 190 -7.37 -12.63 -6.53
CA LYS A 190 -6.29 -12.17 -7.42
C LYS A 190 -4.93 -12.29 -6.73
N LYS A 191 -4.83 -12.03 -5.43
CA LYS A 191 -3.59 -12.21 -4.65
C LYS A 191 -3.20 -13.69 -4.55
N VAL A 192 -4.17 -14.60 -4.34
CA VAL A 192 -3.95 -16.05 -4.37
C VAL A 192 -3.44 -16.51 -5.75
N LYS A 193 -4.11 -16.10 -6.83
CA LYS A 193 -3.69 -16.43 -8.22
C LYS A 193 -2.28 -15.93 -8.53
N ARG A 194 -1.90 -14.78 -7.98
CA ARG A 194 -0.54 -14.21 -8.07
C ARG A 194 0.46 -14.82 -7.09
N LYS A 195 0.05 -15.80 -6.28
CA LYS A 195 0.85 -16.47 -5.24
C LYS A 195 1.43 -15.50 -4.21
N GLN A 196 0.67 -14.48 -3.86
CA GLN A 196 1.04 -13.47 -2.85
C GLN A 196 0.59 -13.90 -1.45
N ILE A 197 -0.54 -14.61 -1.37
CA ILE A 197 -1.10 -15.19 -0.15
C ILE A 197 -1.49 -16.65 -0.42
N SER A 198 -1.56 -17.47 0.62
CA SER A 198 -2.03 -18.85 0.50
C SER A 198 -3.56 -18.93 0.45
N ARG A 199 -4.10 -20.13 0.14
CA ARG A 199 -5.53 -20.41 0.25
C ARG A 199 -6.04 -20.35 1.68
N SER A 200 -5.20 -20.72 2.65
CA SER A 200 -5.52 -20.62 4.08
C SER A 200 -5.63 -19.16 4.51
N ASP A 201 -4.68 -18.32 4.09
CA ASP A 201 -4.70 -16.89 4.39
C ASP A 201 -5.95 -16.23 3.79
N TYR A 202 -6.28 -16.55 2.53
CA TYR A 202 -7.52 -16.09 1.91
C TYR A 202 -8.75 -16.37 2.77
N GLN A 203 -8.89 -17.60 3.28
CA GLN A 203 -10.05 -17.98 4.09
C GLN A 203 -10.05 -17.25 5.43
N LYS A 204 -8.89 -17.13 6.08
CA LYS A 204 -8.73 -16.40 7.34
C LYS A 204 -9.16 -14.94 7.17
N LEU A 205 -8.59 -14.24 6.19
CA LEU A 205 -8.89 -12.83 5.91
C LEU A 205 -10.37 -12.63 5.59
N LEU A 206 -10.98 -13.53 4.82
CA LEU A 206 -12.41 -13.42 4.50
C LEU A 206 -13.31 -13.69 5.73
N ASN A 207 -12.86 -14.52 6.67
CA ASN A 207 -13.57 -14.75 7.93
C ASN A 207 -13.46 -13.54 8.88
N ASP A 208 -12.39 -12.75 8.76
CA ASP A 208 -12.22 -11.49 9.49
C ASP A 208 -13.15 -10.37 8.97
N LEU A 209 -13.91 -10.61 7.87
CA LEU A 209 -14.98 -9.73 7.38
C LEU A 209 -16.36 -10.17 7.91
N GLN A 210 -16.89 -9.43 8.88
CA GLN A 210 -18.27 -9.56 9.31
C GLN A 210 -19.15 -8.56 8.56
N LEU A 211 -20.32 -9.02 8.08
CA LEU A 211 -21.34 -8.17 7.47
C LEU A 211 -22.51 -8.02 8.44
N VAL A 212 -23.01 -6.80 8.61
CA VAL A 212 -24.16 -6.51 9.46
C VAL A 212 -25.11 -5.59 8.71
N GLU A 213 -26.33 -6.08 8.44
CA GLU A 213 -27.40 -5.27 7.85
C GLU A 213 -28.05 -4.39 8.92
N SER A 214 -27.35 -3.31 9.29
CA SER A 214 -27.79 -2.39 10.34
C SER A 214 -27.02 -1.08 10.29
N GLY A 215 -27.63 -0.02 10.84
CA GLY A 215 -26.94 1.22 11.19
C GLY A 215 -26.65 1.34 12.70
N GLU A 216 -26.91 0.29 13.48
CA GLU A 216 -26.73 0.28 14.92
C GLU A 216 -25.24 0.20 15.32
N PRO A 217 -24.84 0.87 16.42
CA PRO A 217 -23.49 0.77 16.95
C PRO A 217 -23.12 -0.67 17.29
N VAL A 218 -21.88 -1.05 16.96
CA VAL A 218 -21.27 -2.33 17.34
C VAL A 218 -19.92 -2.07 18.00
N LYS A 219 -19.50 -3.00 18.85
CA LYS A 219 -18.20 -2.90 19.53
C LYS A 219 -17.05 -3.01 18.53
N SER A 220 -16.09 -2.10 18.60
CA SER A 220 -14.86 -2.05 17.82
C SER A 220 -13.89 -1.04 18.42
N ASP A 221 -12.63 -1.05 18.01
CA ASP A 221 -11.60 -0.13 18.52
C ASP A 221 -11.59 1.21 17.75
N ALA A 222 -12.17 1.21 16.55
CA ALA A 222 -12.39 2.41 15.74
C ALA A 222 -13.62 2.25 14.82
N LEU A 223 -14.36 3.34 14.65
CA LEU A 223 -15.39 3.52 13.64
C LEU A 223 -14.83 4.35 12.46
N ILE A 224 -15.07 3.91 11.23
CA ILE A 224 -14.82 4.68 10.01
C ILE A 224 -16.13 4.83 9.25
N GLU A 225 -16.70 6.03 9.27
CA GLU A 225 -17.94 6.37 8.57
C GLU A 225 -17.65 6.70 7.09
N ALA A 226 -18.35 6.03 6.17
CA ALA A 226 -18.22 6.19 4.72
C ALA A 226 -19.60 6.13 4.02
N VAL A 227 -20.60 6.79 4.60
CA VAL A 227 -21.94 6.99 4.04
C VAL A 227 -21.98 8.20 3.10
N PHE A 228 -23.17 8.51 2.57
CA PHE A 228 -23.37 9.64 1.66
C PHE A 228 -22.93 10.97 2.26
N GLU A 229 -22.50 11.88 1.38
CA GLU A 229 -22.01 13.21 1.72
C GLU A 229 -23.17 14.16 2.04
N ASP A 230 -23.82 13.91 3.17
CA ASP A 230 -24.93 14.69 3.71
C ASP A 230 -24.68 14.98 5.19
N LEU A 231 -24.66 16.26 5.57
CA LEU A 231 -24.27 16.69 6.90
C LEU A 231 -25.24 16.18 7.97
N GLU A 232 -26.55 16.31 7.74
CA GLU A 232 -27.58 15.88 8.69
C GLU A 232 -27.52 14.37 8.93
N LEU A 233 -27.33 13.59 7.86
CA LEU A 233 -27.16 12.14 7.94
C LEU A 233 -25.92 11.77 8.75
N LYS A 234 -24.75 12.35 8.44
CA LYS A 234 -23.50 12.08 9.16
C LYS A 234 -23.60 12.49 10.63
N GLN A 235 -24.14 13.66 10.92
CA GLN A 235 -24.37 14.13 12.30
C GLN A 235 -25.29 13.17 13.06
N LYS A 236 -26.41 12.77 12.48
CA LYS A 236 -27.36 11.82 13.10
C LYS A 236 -26.69 10.49 13.44
N ILE A 237 -25.90 9.97 12.52
CA ILE A 237 -25.16 8.72 12.69
C ILE A 237 -24.10 8.87 13.77
N LEU A 238 -23.19 9.83 13.64
CA LEU A 238 -22.04 9.95 14.54
C LEU A 238 -22.47 10.38 15.95
N LYS A 239 -23.52 11.19 16.10
CA LYS A 239 -24.13 11.44 17.40
C LYS A 239 -24.51 10.13 18.08
N LYS A 240 -25.33 9.31 17.41
CA LYS A 240 -25.78 8.03 17.93
C LYS A 240 -24.60 7.11 18.27
N TRP A 241 -23.64 6.98 17.37
CA TRP A 241 -22.47 6.12 17.62
C TRP A 241 -21.61 6.63 18.76
N SER A 242 -21.38 7.94 18.85
CA SER A 242 -20.60 8.53 19.94
C SER A 242 -21.22 8.25 21.32
N GLU A 243 -22.55 8.31 21.45
CA GLU A 243 -23.25 8.05 22.71
C GLU A 243 -23.13 6.59 23.19
N HIS A 244 -22.86 5.64 22.29
CA HIS A 244 -22.85 4.20 22.59
C HIS A 244 -21.45 3.57 22.60
N LEU A 245 -20.46 4.21 21.98
CA LEU A 245 -19.09 3.73 21.94
C LEU A 245 -18.31 4.15 23.18
N ASP A 246 -17.51 3.24 23.72
CA ASP A 246 -16.56 3.50 24.81
C ASP A 246 -15.68 4.72 24.48
N SER A 247 -15.37 5.55 25.48
CA SER A 247 -14.74 6.87 25.30
C SER A 247 -13.37 6.83 24.60
N ASP A 248 -12.71 5.68 24.57
CA ASP A 248 -11.42 5.46 23.93
C ASP A 248 -11.54 5.08 22.44
N VAL A 249 -12.73 4.69 21.95
CA VAL A 249 -12.93 4.30 20.54
C VAL A 249 -12.76 5.50 19.62
N LEU A 250 -11.90 5.36 18.60
CA LEU A 250 -11.71 6.38 17.58
C LEU A 250 -12.97 6.51 16.71
N ILE A 251 -13.40 7.74 16.43
CA ILE A 251 -14.50 8.01 15.49
C ILE A 251 -13.93 8.77 14.30
N ALA A 252 -13.85 8.11 13.15
CA ALA A 252 -13.37 8.69 11.91
C ALA A 252 -14.50 8.88 10.89
N THR A 253 -14.45 9.98 10.14
CA THR A 253 -15.35 10.21 8.99
C THR A 253 -14.54 10.33 7.70
N ASN A 254 -14.95 9.59 6.66
CA ASN A 254 -14.46 9.71 5.30
C ASN A 254 -15.37 10.67 4.53
N THR A 255 -15.25 11.95 4.85
CA THR A 255 -15.83 13.06 4.07
C THR A 255 -14.78 13.64 3.12
N SER A 256 -15.22 14.25 2.03
CA SER A 256 -14.36 14.93 1.04
C SER A 256 -14.57 16.46 1.03
N ALA A 257 -15.70 16.96 1.52
CA ALA A 257 -16.09 18.36 1.41
C ALA A 257 -16.58 19.00 2.71
N LEU A 258 -17.20 18.22 3.59
CA LEU A 258 -17.81 18.71 4.81
C LEU A 258 -16.72 18.92 5.88
N PRO A 259 -16.72 20.06 6.60
CA PRO A 259 -15.82 20.25 7.73
C PRO A 259 -16.07 19.20 8.82
N VAL A 260 -15.00 18.58 9.30
CA VAL A 260 -15.06 17.59 10.38
C VAL A 260 -15.58 18.23 11.67
N THR A 261 -15.29 19.52 11.88
CA THR A 261 -15.79 20.30 13.01
C THR A 261 -17.32 20.31 13.02
N GLU A 262 -17.98 20.63 11.90
CA GLU A 262 -19.44 20.65 11.79
C GLU A 262 -20.03 19.25 12.03
N ILE A 263 -19.38 18.21 11.49
CA ILE A 263 -19.79 16.82 11.71
C ILE A 263 -19.69 16.44 13.20
N ALA A 264 -18.63 16.89 13.89
CA ALA A 264 -18.33 16.54 15.27
C ALA A 264 -19.14 17.32 16.33
N GLU A 265 -19.81 18.42 15.96
CA GLU A 265 -20.54 19.30 16.89
C GLU A 265 -21.58 18.56 17.75
N VAL A 266 -22.21 17.54 17.17
CA VAL A 266 -23.27 16.76 17.83
C VAL A 266 -22.75 15.53 18.58
N CYS A 267 -21.44 15.25 18.50
CA CYS A 267 -20.84 14.07 19.08
C CYS A 267 -20.51 14.26 20.57
N THR A 268 -20.71 13.20 21.35
CA THR A 268 -20.14 13.11 22.70
C THR A 268 -18.64 12.78 22.60
N ASN A 269 -17.84 13.44 23.43
CA ASN A 269 -16.37 13.34 23.40
C ASN A 269 -15.79 13.69 22.01
N PRO A 270 -16.01 14.91 21.50
CA PRO A 270 -15.56 15.32 20.16
C PRO A 270 -14.04 15.24 19.98
N GLU A 271 -13.26 15.18 21.06
CA GLU A 271 -11.81 15.02 21.04
C GLU A 271 -11.32 13.71 20.39
N ARG A 272 -12.19 12.69 20.29
CA ARG A 272 -11.88 11.43 19.58
C ARG A 272 -12.39 11.39 18.14
N VAL A 273 -12.98 12.48 17.65
CA VAL A 273 -13.50 12.58 16.28
C VAL A 273 -12.42 13.15 15.35
N ILE A 274 -12.23 12.51 14.20
CA ILE A 274 -11.23 12.89 13.20
C ILE A 274 -11.75 12.66 11.77
N GLY A 275 -11.20 13.38 10.79
CA GLY A 275 -11.37 13.00 9.39
C GLY A 275 -10.31 11.98 8.96
N MET A 276 -10.74 10.93 8.27
CA MET A 276 -9.85 10.00 7.56
C MET A 276 -10.29 10.00 6.10
N HIS A 277 -9.76 10.94 5.32
CA HIS A 277 -10.13 11.13 3.93
C HIS A 277 -9.29 10.21 3.02
N TYR A 278 -9.92 9.12 2.59
CA TYR A 278 -9.35 8.15 1.66
C TYR A 278 -9.58 8.59 0.21
N PHE A 279 -8.63 8.23 -0.65
CA PHE A 279 -8.72 8.48 -2.09
C PHE A 279 -9.18 7.24 -2.86
N SER A 280 -10.09 7.42 -3.80
CA SER A 280 -10.60 6.32 -4.65
C SER A 280 -9.71 6.09 -5.89
N PRO A 281 -9.45 4.83 -6.29
CA PRO A 281 -9.80 3.58 -5.61
C PRO A 281 -8.92 3.32 -4.38
N VAL A 282 -9.55 2.99 -3.25
CA VAL A 282 -8.87 2.90 -1.95
C VAL A 282 -7.73 1.90 -1.97
N GLU A 283 -7.82 0.75 -2.64
CA GLU A 283 -6.77 -0.27 -2.61
C GLU A 283 -5.53 0.10 -3.43
N LYS A 284 -5.60 1.19 -4.22
CA LYS A 284 -4.53 1.62 -5.13
C LYS A 284 -3.93 2.97 -4.73
N MET A 285 -4.73 3.85 -4.15
CA MET A 285 -4.28 5.18 -3.81
C MET A 285 -3.45 5.14 -2.52
N PRO A 286 -2.22 5.68 -2.52
CA PRO A 286 -1.34 5.61 -1.37
C PRO A 286 -1.69 6.65 -0.31
N LEU A 287 -2.29 7.78 -0.69
CA LEU A 287 -2.52 8.91 0.22
C LEU A 287 -3.74 8.67 1.13
N LEU A 288 -3.61 9.10 2.38
CA LEU A 288 -4.68 9.25 3.36
C LEU A 288 -4.49 10.59 4.08
N GLU A 289 -5.51 11.44 4.02
CA GLU A 289 -5.52 12.72 4.74
C GLU A 289 -6.13 12.51 6.13
N ILE A 290 -5.37 12.84 7.17
CA ILE A 290 -5.79 12.80 8.56
C ILE A 290 -6.17 14.23 8.95
N VAL A 291 -7.48 14.49 9.02
CA VAL A 291 -8.02 15.84 9.20
C VAL A 291 -8.32 16.07 10.67
N LYS A 292 -7.56 16.96 11.33
CA LYS A 292 -7.75 17.30 12.74
C LYS A 292 -8.62 18.54 12.91
N THR A 293 -9.50 18.50 13.89
CA THR A 293 -10.25 19.67 14.38
C THR A 293 -9.48 20.34 15.52
N GLU A 294 -9.92 21.51 15.97
CA GLU A 294 -9.36 22.16 17.16
C GLU A 294 -9.52 21.33 18.44
N LYS A 295 -10.51 20.44 18.50
CA LYS A 295 -10.81 19.61 19.68
C LYS A 295 -10.11 18.25 19.64
N THR A 296 -9.70 17.78 18.46
CA THR A 296 -9.12 16.44 18.26
C THR A 296 -7.86 16.28 19.10
N ASN A 297 -7.80 15.23 19.92
CA ASN A 297 -6.65 14.96 20.78
C ASN A 297 -5.58 14.10 20.09
N ASN A 298 -4.38 14.03 20.69
CA ASN A 298 -3.28 13.25 20.13
C ASN A 298 -3.54 11.75 20.11
N VAL A 299 -4.35 11.22 21.04
CA VAL A 299 -4.69 9.78 21.05
C VAL A 299 -5.49 9.40 19.79
N ALA A 300 -6.41 10.26 19.36
CA ALA A 300 -7.18 10.07 18.14
C ALA A 300 -6.29 10.13 16.90
N LEU A 301 -5.37 11.10 16.86
CA LEU A 301 -4.34 11.21 15.81
C LEU A 301 -3.46 9.96 15.77
N ALA A 302 -3.00 9.48 16.93
CA ALA A 302 -2.17 8.30 17.04
C ALA A 302 -2.86 7.05 16.52
N LYS A 303 -4.13 6.82 16.89
CA LYS A 303 -4.93 5.70 16.38
C LYS A 303 -5.18 5.80 14.87
N ALA A 304 -5.51 6.99 14.37
CA ALA A 304 -5.77 7.20 12.94
C ALA A 304 -4.51 6.99 12.08
N TYR A 305 -3.35 7.48 12.54
CA TYR A 305 -2.06 7.21 11.90
C TYR A 305 -1.70 5.73 11.92
N ASP A 306 -1.88 5.05 13.06
CA ASP A 306 -1.58 3.61 13.15
C ASP A 306 -2.43 2.81 12.16
N ILE A 307 -3.73 3.11 12.07
CA ILE A 307 -4.64 2.52 11.09
C ILE A 307 -4.17 2.75 9.66
N GLY A 308 -3.94 4.02 9.30
CA GLY A 308 -3.52 4.36 7.94
C GLY A 308 -2.19 3.72 7.55
N LEU A 309 -1.19 3.77 8.43
CA LEU A 309 0.13 3.19 8.18
C LEU A 309 0.07 1.67 8.05
N LYS A 310 -0.68 0.98 8.92
CA LYS A 310 -0.87 -0.47 8.84
C LYS A 310 -1.62 -0.88 7.59
N GLN A 311 -2.57 -0.08 7.11
CA GLN A 311 -3.21 -0.25 5.79
C GLN A 311 -2.26 0.01 4.60
N GLY A 312 -1.02 0.45 4.84
CA GLY A 312 -0.04 0.77 3.80
C GLY A 312 -0.25 2.15 3.15
N LYS A 313 -0.92 3.07 3.84
CA LYS A 313 -1.11 4.46 3.42
C LYS A 313 0.06 5.35 3.81
N VAL A 314 0.20 6.43 3.06
CA VAL A 314 0.99 7.62 3.39
C VAL A 314 0.02 8.59 4.06
N CYS A 315 0.18 8.77 5.36
CA CYS A 315 -0.68 9.62 6.16
C CYS A 315 -0.09 11.04 6.22
N ILE A 316 -0.93 12.04 5.98
CA ILE A 316 -0.57 13.46 6.10
C ILE A 316 -1.56 14.19 7.00
N ASP A 317 -1.04 15.10 7.82
CA ASP A 317 -1.85 15.97 8.66
C ASP A 317 -2.46 17.09 7.82
N VAL A 318 -3.75 17.33 8.03
CA VAL A 318 -4.50 18.39 7.36
C VAL A 318 -5.36 19.11 8.39
N SER A 319 -5.37 20.45 8.36
CA SER A 319 -6.30 21.20 9.19
C SER A 319 -7.71 21.13 8.61
N ASP A 320 -8.71 21.07 9.49
CA ASP A 320 -10.09 21.11 9.08
C ASP A 320 -10.47 22.42 8.35
N GLY A 321 -11.38 22.29 7.39
CA GLY A 321 -11.88 23.39 6.57
C GLY A 321 -12.59 22.90 5.31
N PRO A 322 -13.30 23.79 4.58
CA PRO A 322 -13.99 23.42 3.35
C PRO A 322 -13.02 22.78 2.35
N ALA A 323 -13.34 21.55 1.91
CA ALA A 323 -12.52 20.73 1.04
C ALA A 323 -11.05 20.54 1.50
N PHE A 324 -10.80 20.58 2.81
CA PHE A 324 -9.50 20.31 3.46
C PHE A 324 -8.33 21.16 2.94
N THR A 325 -8.62 22.43 2.62
CA THR A 325 -7.74 23.34 1.88
C THR A 325 -6.44 23.80 2.58
N ARG A 326 -6.06 23.23 3.73
CA ARG A 326 -4.80 23.55 4.43
C ARG A 326 -3.98 22.32 4.78
N LEU A 327 -3.03 22.02 3.91
CA LEU A 327 -1.89 21.16 4.23
C LEU A 327 -0.98 21.92 5.21
N GLU A 328 -0.81 21.39 6.43
CA GLU A 328 0.23 21.87 7.35
C GLU A 328 1.54 21.20 6.94
N PHE A 329 2.49 22.00 6.44
CA PHE A 329 3.86 21.58 6.13
C PHE A 329 4.83 22.04 7.23
#